data_AF-A0A851YY00-F1
#
_entry.id   AF-A0A851YY00-F1
#
_cell.length_a   1.000
_cell.length_b   1.000
_cell.length_c   1.000
_cell.angle_alpha   90.00
_cell.angle_beta   90.00
_cell.angle_gamma   90.00
#
_symmetry.space_group_name_H-M   'P 1'
#
loop_
_entity.id
_entity.type
_entity.pdbx_description
1 polymer ?
#
loop_
_entity_poly.entity_id
_entity_poly.type
_entity_poly.pdbx_seq_one_letter_code
_entity_poly.pdbx_strand_id
1 'polypeptide(L)'
;ESIPMKSLSCYNDYSSQVTCTWMENSEAHALVGMVLYQRDNMNNKMLCKQQAAHDLHEAPESYVHWVCRTTKSNFGMGVDDTYSFKPTKMLQEELNVGLFQNVQTLPPQNLSVILMSSGDFLLTWKAPDGSQGLGNALDYEVTYKRQWESWEKATSLLLSNTTHHSLGQKDLVPDSSYVARVRARPGRASGFSGQYSEWSTEASWETPEGSGLQPRNLHCLFNGVDHLTCSWEVKKAITTSVLFGLFFRATPASAEEECHPVHEEALPHVPYVVQSCEIPVSNSSSQSQYHVSVRAKTEEKVIEAYRNIKVLPPANVSVTVTENQEYELRWIKHTLNYGFIKQKYQVEYWKNNQNEKVSLRKCRS
;
A
#
# COMPACT_ATOMS: atom_id res chain seq x y z
N GLU A 1 8.74 1.26 -38.63
CA GLU A 1 9.85 1.11 -39.60
C GLU A 1 11.19 1.13 -38.87
N SER A 2 12.11 0.22 -39.21
CA SER A 2 13.42 0.06 -38.54
C SER A 2 14.39 1.18 -38.90
N ILE A 3 15.45 1.40 -38.10
CA ILE A 3 16.47 2.43 -38.35
C ILE A 3 17.16 2.21 -39.72
N PRO A 4 17.59 0.99 -40.09
CA PRO A 4 18.12 0.73 -41.44
C PRO A 4 17.16 1.13 -42.55
N MET A 5 15.86 0.88 -42.39
CA MET A 5 14.88 1.20 -43.43
C MET A 5 14.58 2.70 -43.51
N LYS A 6 14.41 3.38 -42.36
CA LYS A 6 14.20 4.84 -42.32
C LYS A 6 15.38 5.64 -42.88
N SER A 7 16.59 5.14 -42.66
CA SER A 7 17.83 5.80 -43.10
C SER A 7 18.28 5.38 -44.49
N LEU A 8 17.59 4.42 -45.13
CA LEU A 8 17.96 3.94 -46.45
C LEU A 8 17.70 5.03 -47.49
N SER A 9 18.76 5.48 -48.13
CA SER A 9 18.71 6.39 -49.27
C SER A 9 19.50 5.78 -50.42
N CYS A 10 18.85 5.57 -51.56
CA CYS A 10 19.47 4.99 -52.74
C CYS A 10 19.39 5.97 -53.91
N TYR A 11 20.51 6.17 -54.59
CA TYR A 11 20.62 6.98 -55.79
C TYR A 11 21.38 6.18 -56.87
N ASN A 12 21.07 6.46 -58.14
CA ASN A 12 21.68 5.78 -59.28
C ASN A 12 22.19 6.80 -60.30
N ASP A 13 23.16 6.40 -61.11
CA ASP A 13 23.76 7.24 -62.16
C ASP A 13 23.06 7.12 -63.52
N TYR A 14 21.95 6.38 -63.58
CA TYR A 14 21.19 6.03 -64.78
C TYR A 14 22.03 5.38 -65.91
N SER A 15 23.23 4.90 -65.58
CA SER A 15 24.18 4.32 -66.53
C SER A 15 24.44 2.85 -66.20
N SER A 16 24.91 2.59 -64.98
CA SER A 16 25.41 1.27 -64.59
C SER A 16 25.49 1.06 -63.09
N GLN A 17 25.38 2.10 -62.25
CA GLN A 17 25.68 2.04 -60.82
C GLN A 17 24.52 2.54 -59.96
N VAL A 18 24.27 1.80 -58.87
CA VAL A 18 23.37 2.22 -57.79
C VAL A 18 24.17 2.25 -56.49
N THR A 19 24.04 3.35 -55.75
CA THR A 19 24.64 3.53 -54.43
C THR A 19 23.54 3.75 -53.40
N CYS A 20 23.57 2.96 -52.34
CA CYS A 20 22.66 3.07 -51.21
C CYS A 20 23.44 3.38 -49.94
N THR A 21 22.94 4.32 -49.13
CA THR A 21 23.46 4.63 -47.81
C THR A 21 22.41 4.32 -46.76
N TRP A 22 22.80 3.74 -45.63
CA TRP A 22 21.91 3.46 -44.51
C TRP A 22 22.68 3.41 -43.19
N MET A 23 21.96 3.43 -42.07
CA MET A 23 22.50 3.44 -40.72
C MET A 23 21.99 2.26 -39.89
N GLU A 24 22.86 1.73 -39.03
CA GLU A 24 22.55 0.69 -38.04
C GLU A 24 22.98 1.14 -36.65
N ASN A 25 22.28 0.73 -35.59
CA ASN A 25 22.78 0.96 -34.24
C ASN A 25 23.98 0.04 -33.96
N SER A 26 25.04 0.57 -33.35
CA SER A 26 26.30 -0.15 -33.13
C SER A 26 26.16 -1.35 -32.19
N GLU A 27 25.34 -1.25 -31.15
CA GLU A 27 25.07 -2.34 -30.21
C GLU A 27 24.24 -3.45 -30.88
N ALA A 28 23.20 -3.07 -31.64
CA ALA A 28 22.40 -4.01 -32.40
C ALA A 28 23.26 -4.76 -33.44
N HIS A 29 24.15 -4.06 -34.14
CA HIS A 29 25.08 -4.64 -35.10
C HIS A 29 26.00 -5.69 -34.45
N ALA A 30 26.51 -5.39 -33.23
CA ALA A 30 27.36 -6.31 -32.49
C ALA A 30 26.64 -7.64 -32.15
N LEU A 31 25.32 -7.59 -31.91
CA LEU A 31 24.50 -8.78 -31.64
C LEU A 31 24.12 -9.52 -32.93
N VAL A 32 23.57 -8.79 -33.90
CA VAL A 32 23.10 -9.29 -35.18
C VAL A 32 23.21 -8.21 -36.25
N GLY A 33 24.22 -8.33 -37.12
CA GLY A 33 24.35 -7.42 -38.26
C GLY A 33 23.24 -7.61 -39.30
N MET A 34 22.86 -6.52 -39.94
CA MET A 34 21.92 -6.49 -41.05
C MET A 34 22.62 -6.48 -42.41
N VAL A 35 21.97 -7.07 -43.41
CA VAL A 35 22.43 -7.08 -44.80
C VAL A 35 21.35 -6.51 -45.70
N LEU A 36 21.74 -5.54 -46.54
CA LEU A 36 20.87 -4.96 -47.55
C LEU A 36 20.81 -5.87 -48.79
N TYR A 37 19.60 -6.16 -49.24
CA TYR A 37 19.30 -6.91 -50.47
C TYR A 37 18.48 -6.04 -51.41
N GLN A 38 18.86 -6.03 -52.68
CA GLN A 38 18.01 -5.53 -53.76
C GLN A 38 17.19 -6.71 -54.28
N ARG A 39 15.86 -6.57 -54.20
CA ARG A 39 14.92 -7.55 -54.72
C ARG A 39 14.82 -7.39 -56.23
N ASP A 40 15.69 -8.13 -56.90
CA ASP A 40 15.58 -8.51 -58.32
C ASP A 40 15.23 -10.02 -58.39
N ASN A 41 15.08 -10.61 -59.57
CA ASN A 41 14.73 -12.03 -59.80
C ASN A 41 15.57 -13.05 -58.98
N MET A 42 16.75 -12.65 -58.46
CA MET A 42 17.68 -13.50 -57.70
C MET A 42 17.97 -13.02 -56.26
N ASN A 43 17.31 -11.96 -55.75
CA ASN A 43 17.62 -11.31 -54.46
C ASN A 43 19.13 -11.01 -54.29
N ASN A 44 19.64 -10.01 -55.00
CA ASN A 44 21.06 -9.69 -55.01
C ASN A 44 21.47 -9.02 -53.69
N LYS A 45 22.44 -9.63 -53.00
CA LYS A 45 23.09 -9.06 -51.82
C LYS A 45 23.89 -7.82 -52.23
N MET A 46 23.61 -6.68 -51.60
CA MET A 46 24.35 -5.46 -51.85
C MET A 46 25.73 -5.53 -51.20
N LEU A 47 26.76 -5.04 -51.90
CA LEU A 47 28.12 -4.98 -51.37
C LEU A 47 28.30 -3.71 -50.56
N CYS A 48 28.24 -3.84 -49.23
CA CYS A 48 28.30 -2.74 -48.27
C CYS A 48 29.68 -2.62 -47.62
N LYS A 49 30.16 -1.39 -47.44
CA LYS A 49 31.34 -1.05 -46.65
C LYS A 49 30.97 -0.04 -45.58
N GLN A 50 31.58 -0.15 -44.41
CA GLN A 50 31.41 0.83 -43.34
C GLN A 50 32.10 2.14 -43.77
N GLN A 51 31.38 3.26 -43.65
CA GLN A 51 31.96 4.58 -43.85
C GLN A 51 32.79 4.96 -42.62
N ALA A 52 34.04 5.36 -42.81
CA ALA A 52 34.89 5.81 -41.71
C ALA A 52 34.34 7.12 -41.11
N ALA A 53 34.36 7.23 -39.77
CA ALA A 53 33.78 8.35 -39.00
C ALA A 53 34.36 9.74 -39.32
N HIS A 54 35.43 9.82 -40.13
CA HIS A 54 36.17 11.05 -40.39
C HIS A 54 35.47 12.01 -41.40
N ASP A 55 34.40 11.55 -42.07
CA ASP A 55 33.72 12.28 -43.16
C ASP A 55 32.30 12.77 -42.83
N LEU A 56 31.79 12.56 -41.61
CA LEU A 56 30.40 12.88 -41.23
C LEU A 56 30.35 13.77 -39.99
N HIS A 57 30.05 15.06 -40.18
CA HIS A 57 30.06 16.07 -39.11
C HIS A 57 28.86 16.02 -38.13
N GLU A 58 27.90 15.10 -38.28
CA GLU A 58 26.62 15.12 -37.54
C GLU A 58 26.05 13.73 -37.17
N ALA A 59 26.85 12.66 -37.20
CA ALA A 59 26.37 11.34 -36.79
C ALA A 59 26.64 11.08 -35.29
N PRO A 60 25.63 10.71 -34.48
CA PRO A 60 25.87 10.25 -33.11
C PRO A 60 26.78 9.01 -33.14
N GLU A 61 27.79 8.94 -32.27
CA GLU A 61 28.78 7.83 -32.18
C GLU A 61 28.16 6.43 -31.98
N SER A 62 26.86 6.36 -31.72
CA SER A 62 26.07 5.13 -31.53
C SER A 62 25.55 4.48 -32.82
N TYR A 63 25.82 5.05 -33.99
CA TYR A 63 25.38 4.51 -35.28
C TYR A 63 26.52 4.20 -36.25
N VAL A 64 26.41 3.06 -36.92
CA VAL A 64 27.30 2.60 -37.98
C VAL A 64 26.69 2.99 -39.33
N HIS A 65 27.45 3.75 -40.12
CA HIS A 65 27.06 4.16 -41.46
C HIS A 65 27.58 3.17 -42.50
N TRP A 66 26.68 2.73 -43.38
CA TRP A 66 26.98 1.78 -44.44
C TRP A 66 26.77 2.42 -45.79
N VAL A 67 27.74 2.23 -46.69
CA VAL A 67 27.64 2.59 -48.10
C VAL A 67 27.72 1.32 -48.93
N CYS A 68 26.65 1.04 -49.67
CA CYS A 68 26.51 -0.14 -50.49
C CYS A 68 26.48 0.23 -51.97
N ARG A 69 27.19 -0.54 -52.79
CA ARG A 69 27.23 -0.33 -54.24
C ARG A 69 26.87 -1.61 -54.98
N THR A 70 26.14 -1.45 -56.07
CA THR A 70 25.84 -2.54 -57.01
C THR A 70 25.82 -2.01 -58.44
N THR A 71 25.96 -2.91 -59.40
CA THR A 71 25.83 -2.59 -60.82
C THR A 71 24.49 -3.08 -61.34
N LYS A 72 23.76 -2.22 -62.06
CA LYS A 72 22.47 -2.53 -62.67
C LYS A 72 22.51 -2.05 -64.12
N SER A 73 21.99 -2.85 -65.05
CA SER A 73 22.00 -2.53 -66.50
C SER A 73 20.66 -2.05 -67.03
N ASN A 74 19.59 -2.14 -66.25
CA ASN A 74 18.23 -1.82 -66.67
C ASN A 74 17.69 -0.61 -65.89
N PHE A 75 17.60 0.53 -66.58
CA PHE A 75 17.00 1.76 -66.07
C PHE A 75 15.90 2.21 -67.04
N GLY A 76 14.74 2.55 -66.51
CA GLY A 76 13.61 2.96 -67.34
C GLY A 76 12.49 3.58 -66.50
N MET A 77 11.68 4.41 -67.14
CA MET A 77 10.46 4.92 -66.51
C MET A 77 9.51 3.76 -66.23
N GLY A 78 9.03 3.66 -64.99
CA GLY A 78 8.16 2.56 -64.53
C GLY A 78 8.92 1.30 -64.07
N VAL A 79 10.25 1.36 -63.92
CA VAL A 79 11.04 0.30 -63.27
C VAL A 79 11.16 0.62 -61.79
N ASP A 80 10.49 -0.18 -60.94
CA ASP A 80 10.58 -0.03 -59.48
C ASP A 80 11.70 -0.90 -58.90
N ASP A 81 12.48 -0.31 -58.00
CA ASP A 81 13.52 -1.00 -57.23
C ASP A 81 13.07 -1.23 -55.79
N THR A 82 12.98 -2.49 -55.37
CA THR A 82 12.63 -2.85 -54.00
C THR A 82 13.86 -3.27 -53.22
N TYR A 83 14.04 -2.71 -52.03
CA TYR A 83 15.13 -3.06 -51.12
C TYR A 83 14.60 -3.72 -49.85
N SER A 84 15.37 -4.63 -49.27
CA SER A 84 15.02 -5.30 -48.02
C SER A 84 16.25 -5.57 -47.18
N PHE A 85 16.08 -5.51 -45.86
CA PHE A 85 17.11 -5.91 -44.91
C PHE A 85 16.85 -7.32 -44.41
N LYS A 86 17.90 -8.13 -44.29
CA LYS A 86 17.83 -9.44 -43.62
C LYS A 86 18.93 -9.54 -42.57
N PRO A 87 18.63 -10.10 -41.38
CA PRO A 87 19.64 -10.37 -40.38
C PRO A 87 20.63 -11.44 -40.86
N THR A 88 21.87 -11.32 -40.43
CA THR A 88 22.95 -12.29 -40.69
C THR A 88 22.73 -13.64 -40.00
N LYS A 89 21.97 -13.64 -38.90
CA LYS A 89 21.60 -14.84 -38.15
C LYS A 89 20.10 -15.09 -38.32
N MET A 90 19.71 -16.35 -38.41
CA MET A 90 18.30 -16.73 -38.34
C MET A 90 17.81 -16.52 -36.92
N LEU A 91 16.85 -15.60 -36.75
CA LEU A 91 16.18 -15.33 -35.48
C LEU A 91 14.77 -15.90 -35.58
N GLN A 92 14.60 -17.11 -35.09
CA GLN A 92 13.35 -17.85 -35.19
C GLN A 92 13.16 -18.68 -33.94
N GLU A 93 11.92 -18.74 -33.46
CA GLU A 93 11.51 -19.56 -32.34
C GLU A 93 10.20 -20.25 -32.74
N GLU A 94 10.12 -21.55 -32.53
CA GLU A 94 8.98 -22.38 -32.88
C GLU A 94 8.52 -23.18 -31.68
N LEU A 95 7.21 -23.28 -31.50
CA LEU A 95 6.61 -24.02 -30.39
C LEU A 95 5.39 -24.79 -30.86
N ASN A 96 5.39 -26.11 -30.63
CA ASN A 96 4.22 -26.95 -30.82
C ASN A 96 3.31 -26.84 -29.59
N VAL A 97 2.18 -26.15 -29.74
CA VAL A 97 1.25 -25.90 -28.63
C VAL A 97 0.13 -26.94 -28.62
N GLY A 98 0.14 -27.82 -27.61
CA GLY A 98 -0.98 -28.72 -27.34
C GLY A 98 -2.15 -27.95 -26.70
N LEU A 99 -3.24 -27.75 -27.44
CA LEU A 99 -4.38 -26.93 -27.01
C LEU A 99 -4.99 -27.37 -25.68
N PHE A 100 -5.09 -28.69 -25.44
CA PHE A 100 -5.70 -29.25 -24.23
C PHE A 100 -4.76 -29.30 -23.01
N GLN A 101 -3.47 -29.06 -23.23
CA GLN A 101 -2.44 -29.08 -22.19
C GLN A 101 -2.01 -27.66 -21.75
N ASN A 102 -2.37 -26.65 -22.54
CA ASN A 102 -2.00 -25.25 -22.34
C ASN A 102 -3.25 -24.36 -22.32
N VAL A 103 -4.26 -24.76 -21.55
CA VAL A 103 -5.53 -24.04 -21.46
C VAL A 103 -5.41 -22.89 -20.45
N GLN A 104 -5.65 -21.66 -20.90
CA GLN A 104 -5.92 -20.53 -20.02
C GLN A 104 -7.34 -20.07 -20.27
N THR A 105 -8.21 -20.23 -19.26
CA THR A 105 -9.62 -19.83 -19.40
C THR A 105 -9.76 -18.32 -19.28
N LEU A 106 -10.87 -17.79 -19.79
CA LEU A 106 -11.28 -16.42 -19.47
C LEU A 106 -11.53 -16.27 -17.95
N PRO A 107 -11.46 -15.05 -17.40
CA PRO A 107 -11.76 -14.81 -15.99
C PRO A 107 -13.24 -15.09 -15.70
N PRO A 108 -13.58 -15.57 -14.48
CA PRO A 108 -14.97 -15.65 -14.04
C PRO A 108 -15.63 -14.27 -14.03
N GLN A 109 -16.93 -14.25 -14.26
CA GLN A 109 -17.71 -13.01 -14.43
C GLN A 109 -18.75 -12.85 -13.33
N ASN A 110 -19.27 -11.63 -13.15
CA ASN A 110 -20.37 -11.31 -12.25
C ASN A 110 -20.16 -11.81 -10.81
N LEU A 111 -18.95 -11.65 -10.28
CA LEU A 111 -18.70 -11.88 -8.86
C LEU A 111 -19.56 -10.92 -8.04
N SER A 112 -20.36 -11.47 -7.13
CA SER A 112 -21.23 -10.71 -6.23
C SER A 112 -21.24 -11.35 -4.85
N VAL A 113 -21.49 -10.53 -3.83
CA VAL A 113 -21.52 -10.94 -2.42
C VAL A 113 -22.85 -10.51 -1.82
N ILE A 114 -23.55 -11.44 -1.17
CA ILE A 114 -24.89 -11.22 -0.60
C ILE A 114 -24.88 -11.64 0.87
N LEU A 115 -25.37 -10.77 1.76
CA LEU A 115 -25.58 -11.11 3.17
C LEU A 115 -26.83 -11.99 3.31
N MET A 116 -26.64 -13.20 3.83
CA MET A 116 -27.70 -14.17 4.07
C MET A 116 -28.41 -13.90 5.39
N SER A 117 -29.64 -14.40 5.54
CA SER A 117 -30.40 -14.32 6.79
C SER A 117 -29.73 -15.05 7.97
N SER A 118 -28.81 -15.98 7.70
CA SER A 118 -27.97 -16.63 8.71
C SER A 118 -26.90 -15.71 9.30
N GLY A 119 -26.61 -14.56 8.67
CA GLY A 119 -25.48 -13.69 8.99
C GLY A 119 -24.20 -13.98 8.17
N ASP A 120 -24.21 -15.04 7.37
CA ASP A 120 -23.09 -15.42 6.49
C ASP A 120 -23.11 -14.66 5.17
N PHE A 121 -21.97 -14.62 4.48
CA PHE A 121 -21.82 -13.94 3.19
C PHE A 121 -21.73 -14.96 2.06
N LEU A 122 -22.72 -14.97 1.17
CA LEU A 122 -22.73 -15.81 -0.01
C LEU A 122 -22.05 -15.10 -1.19
N LEU A 123 -20.92 -15.63 -1.61
CA LEU A 123 -20.21 -15.23 -2.82
C LEU A 123 -20.76 -16.06 -3.98
N THR A 124 -21.12 -15.41 -5.08
CA THR A 124 -21.55 -16.08 -6.31
C THR A 124 -20.87 -15.47 -7.52
N TRP A 125 -20.52 -16.29 -8.50
CA TRP A 125 -19.94 -15.86 -9.77
C TRP A 125 -20.48 -16.72 -10.91
N LYS A 126 -20.19 -16.32 -12.15
CA LYS A 126 -20.46 -17.10 -13.35
C LYS A 126 -19.17 -17.65 -13.93
N ALA A 127 -19.25 -18.88 -14.41
CA ALA A 127 -18.19 -19.45 -15.23
C ALA A 127 -17.97 -18.58 -16.48
N PRO A 128 -16.77 -18.58 -17.06
CA PRO A 128 -16.46 -17.72 -18.19
C PRO A 128 -17.26 -18.10 -19.44
N ASP A 129 -17.89 -17.13 -20.10
CA ASP A 129 -18.62 -17.38 -21.35
C ASP A 129 -17.71 -18.00 -22.42
N GLY A 130 -18.21 -18.99 -23.15
CA GLY A 130 -17.41 -19.78 -24.11
C GLY A 130 -16.77 -21.04 -23.53
N SER A 131 -16.90 -21.29 -22.22
CA SER A 131 -16.48 -22.56 -21.59
C SER A 131 -17.49 -23.71 -21.78
N GLN A 132 -18.28 -23.72 -22.86
CA GLN A 132 -19.41 -24.66 -23.05
C GLN A 132 -19.01 -26.15 -23.15
N GLY A 133 -17.73 -26.50 -23.00
CA GLY A 133 -17.24 -27.88 -22.78
C GLY A 133 -16.46 -28.10 -21.48
N LEU A 134 -16.12 -27.05 -20.72
CA LEU A 134 -15.31 -27.10 -19.49
C LEU A 134 -16.10 -26.76 -18.21
N GLY A 135 -17.38 -26.40 -18.29
CA GLY A 135 -18.14 -25.79 -17.19
C GLY A 135 -18.07 -26.54 -15.84
N ASN A 136 -18.21 -27.87 -15.86
CA ASN A 136 -18.15 -28.71 -14.65
C ASN A 136 -16.72 -29.22 -14.33
N ALA A 137 -15.75 -28.72 -15.08
CA ALA A 137 -14.37 -29.17 -15.13
C ALA A 137 -13.42 -28.04 -14.72
N LEU A 138 -13.89 -27.03 -13.98
CA LEU A 138 -13.08 -25.91 -13.48
C LEU A 138 -12.90 -25.99 -11.96
N ASP A 139 -11.66 -25.71 -11.53
CA ASP A 139 -11.36 -25.32 -10.16
C ASP A 139 -11.30 -23.79 -10.10
N TYR A 140 -11.80 -23.23 -9.01
CA TYR A 140 -11.81 -21.80 -8.73
C TYR A 140 -10.93 -21.51 -7.52
N GLU A 141 -10.22 -20.41 -7.58
CA GLU A 141 -9.54 -19.83 -6.44
C GLU A 141 -10.21 -18.50 -6.09
N VAL A 142 -10.79 -18.44 -4.90
CA VAL A 142 -11.37 -17.22 -4.34
C VAL A 142 -10.38 -16.65 -3.36
N THR A 143 -10.00 -15.39 -3.55
CA THR A 143 -9.14 -14.66 -2.62
C THR A 143 -9.90 -13.47 -2.07
N TYR A 144 -9.80 -13.25 -0.77
CA TYR A 144 -10.44 -12.12 -0.11
C TYR A 144 -9.55 -11.54 0.98
N LYS A 145 -9.74 -10.25 1.24
CA LYS A 145 -8.99 -9.48 2.22
C LYS A 145 -9.79 -8.27 2.66
N ARG A 146 -9.37 -7.62 3.73
CA ARG A 146 -9.87 -6.28 4.03
C ARG A 146 -9.36 -5.29 2.99
N GLN A 147 -10.13 -4.26 2.72
CA GLN A 147 -9.83 -3.32 1.63
C GLN A 147 -8.44 -2.68 1.77
N TRP A 148 -8.02 -2.38 3.00
CA TRP A 148 -6.72 -1.78 3.31
C TRP A 148 -5.54 -2.77 3.32
N GLU A 149 -5.79 -4.08 3.37
CA GLU A 149 -4.73 -5.09 3.38
C GLU A 149 -4.09 -5.27 2.01
N SER A 150 -2.86 -5.78 1.97
CA SER A 150 -2.24 -6.20 0.71
C SER A 150 -2.80 -7.55 0.24
N TRP A 151 -2.77 -7.79 -1.08
CA TRP A 151 -3.16 -9.08 -1.65
C TRP A 151 -2.21 -10.24 -1.28
N GLU A 152 -0.99 -9.95 -0.81
CA GLU A 152 -0.03 -10.96 -0.35
C GLU A 152 -0.46 -11.62 0.98
N LYS A 153 -1.19 -10.88 1.81
CA LYS A 153 -1.74 -11.36 3.09
C LYS A 153 -3.19 -11.88 2.97
N ALA A 154 -3.74 -11.93 1.75
CA ALA A 154 -5.12 -12.32 1.52
C ALA A 154 -5.35 -13.80 1.84
N THR A 155 -6.55 -14.11 2.33
CA THR A 155 -6.98 -15.49 2.50
C THR A 155 -7.40 -16.06 1.15
N SER A 156 -6.86 -17.24 0.81
CA SER A 156 -7.12 -17.94 -0.44
C SER A 156 -7.88 -19.23 -0.20
N LEU A 157 -8.94 -19.46 -0.96
CA LEU A 157 -9.81 -20.63 -0.89
C LEU A 157 -9.81 -21.33 -2.25
N LEU A 158 -9.47 -22.62 -2.26
CA LEU A 158 -9.53 -23.45 -3.45
C LEU A 158 -10.84 -24.24 -3.45
N LEU A 159 -11.62 -24.08 -4.51
CA LEU A 159 -12.96 -24.63 -4.66
C LEU A 159 -13.05 -25.40 -5.98
N SER A 160 -13.59 -26.62 -5.96
CA SER A 160 -13.72 -27.44 -7.16
C SER A 160 -15.16 -27.52 -7.61
N ASN A 161 -15.40 -27.32 -8.91
CA ASN A 161 -16.71 -27.53 -9.54
C ASN A 161 -17.87 -26.81 -8.84
N THR A 162 -17.65 -25.58 -8.39
CA THR A 162 -18.67 -24.72 -7.79
C THR A 162 -18.52 -23.29 -8.28
N THR A 163 -19.64 -22.57 -8.34
CA THR A 163 -19.70 -21.15 -8.69
C THR A 163 -20.16 -20.27 -7.53
N HIS A 164 -20.16 -20.82 -6.33
CA HIS A 164 -20.53 -20.12 -5.11
C HIS A 164 -19.77 -20.64 -3.89
N HIS A 165 -19.66 -19.78 -2.87
CA HIS A 165 -19.08 -20.13 -1.58
C HIS A 165 -19.69 -19.26 -0.48
N SER A 166 -19.90 -19.82 0.70
CA SER A 166 -20.41 -19.08 1.86
C SER A 166 -19.27 -18.82 2.85
N LEU A 167 -18.98 -17.55 3.13
CA LEU A 167 -18.06 -17.14 4.17
C LEU A 167 -18.81 -16.96 5.49
N GLY A 168 -18.31 -17.59 6.55
CA GLY A 168 -18.91 -17.49 7.87
C GLY A 168 -18.68 -16.13 8.50
N GLN A 169 -19.65 -15.63 9.27
CA GLN A 169 -19.49 -14.37 10.01
C GLN A 169 -18.26 -14.36 10.94
N LYS A 170 -17.92 -15.53 11.50
CA LYS A 170 -16.80 -15.70 12.46
C LYS A 170 -15.43 -15.59 11.81
N ASP A 171 -15.35 -15.80 10.50
CA ASP A 171 -14.11 -15.75 9.73
C ASP A 171 -13.76 -14.31 9.32
N LEU A 172 -14.67 -13.36 9.55
CA LEU A 172 -14.55 -11.97 9.16
C LEU A 172 -14.51 -11.05 10.37
N VAL A 173 -13.70 -10.00 10.28
CA VAL A 173 -13.67 -8.95 11.31
C VAL A 173 -14.93 -8.08 11.14
N PRO A 174 -15.72 -7.85 12.21
CA PRO A 174 -16.92 -7.00 12.14
C PRO A 174 -16.55 -5.53 11.86
N ASP A 175 -17.50 -4.71 11.40
CA ASP A 175 -17.32 -3.29 11.05
C ASP A 175 -16.08 -3.05 10.15
N SER A 176 -15.95 -3.84 9.08
CA SER A 176 -14.81 -3.82 8.16
C SER A 176 -15.26 -3.92 6.71
N SER A 177 -14.60 -3.16 5.83
CA SER A 177 -14.75 -3.28 4.38
C SER A 177 -13.84 -4.38 3.84
N TYR A 178 -14.42 -5.32 3.10
CA TYR A 178 -13.75 -6.45 2.47
C TYR A 178 -13.86 -6.37 0.95
N VAL A 179 -12.90 -7.00 0.28
CA VAL A 179 -12.86 -7.17 -1.16
C VAL A 179 -12.48 -8.60 -1.49
N ALA A 180 -13.12 -9.17 -2.51
CA ALA A 180 -12.82 -10.50 -3.04
C ALA A 180 -12.66 -10.47 -4.55
N ARG A 181 -11.87 -11.43 -5.05
CA ARG A 181 -11.71 -11.72 -6.47
C ARG A 181 -11.58 -13.22 -6.68
N VAL A 182 -12.01 -13.69 -7.83
CA VAL A 182 -11.98 -15.12 -8.17
C VAL A 182 -11.26 -15.33 -9.50
N ARG A 183 -10.52 -16.42 -9.63
CA ARG A 183 -9.96 -16.88 -10.91
C ARG A 183 -10.21 -18.37 -11.09
N ALA A 184 -10.22 -18.83 -12.33
CA ALA A 184 -10.50 -20.22 -12.66
C ALA A 184 -9.26 -20.89 -13.25
N ARG A 185 -9.22 -22.22 -13.17
CA ARG A 185 -8.29 -23.05 -13.93
C ARG A 185 -8.96 -24.37 -14.32
N PRO A 186 -8.41 -25.10 -15.30
CA PRO A 186 -8.83 -26.48 -15.53
C PRO A 186 -8.72 -27.31 -14.25
N GLY A 187 -9.81 -28.00 -13.93
CA GLY A 187 -9.93 -28.85 -12.76
C GLY A 187 -9.05 -30.07 -12.90
N ARG A 188 -8.44 -30.52 -11.80
CA ARG A 188 -7.46 -31.62 -11.82
C ARG A 188 -7.98 -32.92 -12.44
N ALA A 189 -9.28 -33.17 -12.35
CA ALA A 189 -9.94 -34.37 -12.88
C ALA A 189 -10.50 -34.20 -14.31
N SER A 190 -10.30 -33.04 -14.94
CA SER A 190 -10.96 -32.71 -16.21
C SER A 190 -10.28 -33.28 -17.46
N GLY A 191 -9.06 -33.82 -17.33
CA GLY A 191 -8.23 -34.22 -18.47
C GLY A 191 -7.59 -33.05 -19.23
N PHE A 192 -7.91 -31.81 -18.86
CA PHE A 192 -7.26 -30.59 -19.35
C PHE A 192 -6.23 -30.10 -18.34
N SER A 193 -5.15 -29.51 -18.83
CA SER A 193 -4.16 -28.82 -17.99
C SER A 193 -3.91 -27.41 -18.49
N GLY A 194 -3.45 -26.56 -17.58
CA GLY A 194 -3.10 -25.19 -17.91
C GLY A 194 -3.02 -24.30 -16.69
N GLN A 195 -2.92 -23.00 -16.95
CA GLN A 195 -2.71 -21.99 -15.93
C GLN A 195 -4.04 -21.41 -15.43
N TYR A 196 -3.95 -20.66 -14.34
CA TYR A 196 -5.08 -19.87 -13.89
C TYR A 196 -5.40 -18.77 -14.92
N SER A 197 -6.68 -18.44 -15.02
CA SER A 197 -7.14 -17.22 -15.68
C SER A 197 -6.59 -15.99 -14.97
N GLU A 198 -6.72 -14.85 -15.65
CA GLU A 198 -6.72 -13.57 -14.96
C GLU A 198 -7.79 -13.53 -13.87
N TRP A 199 -7.64 -12.59 -12.94
CA TRP A 199 -8.62 -12.36 -11.88
C TRP A 199 -9.91 -11.75 -12.44
N SER A 200 -11.04 -12.10 -11.82
CA SER A 200 -12.31 -11.42 -12.02
C SER A 200 -12.23 -9.96 -11.58
N THR A 201 -13.23 -9.17 -11.98
CA THR A 201 -13.51 -7.90 -11.29
C THR A 201 -13.71 -8.15 -9.80
N GLU A 202 -13.22 -7.22 -9.00
CA GLU A 202 -13.33 -7.27 -7.55
C GLU A 202 -14.77 -6.99 -7.09
N ALA A 203 -15.23 -7.71 -6.07
CA ALA A 203 -16.49 -7.45 -5.40
C ALA A 203 -16.22 -7.03 -3.95
N SER A 204 -16.80 -5.90 -3.55
CA SER A 204 -16.65 -5.34 -2.20
C SER A 204 -17.93 -5.51 -1.37
N TRP A 205 -17.77 -5.71 -0.07
CA TRP A 205 -18.87 -5.74 0.89
C TRP A 205 -18.41 -5.22 2.25
N GLU A 206 -19.36 -4.87 3.10
CA GLU A 206 -19.13 -4.44 4.47
C GLU A 206 -19.68 -5.47 5.44
N THR A 207 -18.93 -5.75 6.50
CA THR A 207 -19.42 -6.57 7.61
C THR A 207 -20.26 -5.73 8.57
N PRO A 208 -21.29 -6.32 9.22
CA PRO A 208 -22.20 -5.55 10.06
C PRO A 208 -21.46 -4.83 11.18
N GLU A 209 -21.97 -3.67 11.58
CA GLU A 209 -21.42 -2.94 12.72
C GLU A 209 -21.49 -3.80 13.98
N GLY A 210 -20.33 -4.04 14.59
CA GLY A 210 -20.25 -4.59 15.94
C GLY A 210 -20.66 -3.53 16.97
N SER A 211 -20.52 -3.84 18.26
CA SER A 211 -20.77 -2.89 19.36
C SER A 211 -19.87 -1.64 19.35
N GLY A 212 -19.01 -1.48 18.33
CA GLY A 212 -18.28 -0.27 17.92
C GLY A 212 -17.21 0.24 18.90
N LEU A 213 -17.31 -0.14 20.16
CA LEU A 213 -16.53 0.38 21.28
C LEU A 213 -15.51 -0.64 21.80
N GLN A 214 -15.69 -1.92 21.48
CA GLN A 214 -14.82 -2.98 21.96
C GLN A 214 -13.59 -3.15 21.05
N PRO A 215 -12.41 -3.44 21.62
CA PRO A 215 -11.26 -3.90 20.84
C PRO A 215 -11.65 -5.14 20.03
N ARG A 216 -11.06 -5.28 18.85
CA ARG A 216 -11.37 -6.39 17.93
C ARG A 216 -10.11 -6.99 17.33
N ASN A 217 -10.28 -8.12 16.66
CA ASN A 217 -9.21 -8.81 15.95
C ASN A 217 -7.97 -9.12 16.82
N LEU A 218 -8.19 -9.45 18.10
CA LEU A 218 -7.11 -9.85 19.00
C LEU A 218 -6.54 -11.19 18.53
N HIS A 219 -5.28 -11.19 18.14
CA HIS A 219 -4.55 -12.39 17.78
C HIS A 219 -3.14 -12.34 18.34
N CYS A 220 -2.62 -13.51 18.71
CA CYS A 220 -1.29 -13.64 19.29
C CYS A 220 -0.51 -14.72 18.56
N LEU A 221 0.76 -14.44 18.27
CA LEU A 221 1.67 -15.32 17.54
C LEU A 221 2.90 -15.58 18.41
N PHE A 222 3.13 -16.85 18.75
CA PHE A 222 4.32 -17.26 19.47
C PHE A 222 5.46 -17.52 18.48
N ASN A 223 6.62 -16.92 18.70
CA ASN A 223 7.79 -17.04 17.81
C ASN A 223 8.47 -18.43 17.89
N GLY A 224 8.03 -19.32 18.79
CA GLY A 224 8.61 -20.64 18.99
C GLY A 224 9.80 -20.67 19.94
N VAL A 225 10.25 -19.51 20.43
CA VAL A 225 11.45 -19.37 21.25
C VAL A 225 11.06 -18.82 22.62
N ASP A 226 10.66 -17.56 22.67
CA ASP A 226 10.66 -16.75 23.89
C ASP A 226 9.75 -15.50 23.82
N HIS A 227 9.08 -15.21 22.70
CA HIS A 227 8.20 -14.05 22.59
C HIS A 227 6.83 -14.43 22.03
N LEU A 228 5.78 -13.95 22.69
CA LEU A 228 4.39 -14.00 22.23
C LEU A 228 3.98 -12.58 21.82
N THR A 229 3.87 -12.33 20.52
CA THR A 229 3.46 -11.04 19.97
C THR A 229 1.94 -11.03 19.82
N CYS A 230 1.26 -10.16 20.55
CA CYS A 230 -0.19 -9.97 20.43
C CYS A 230 -0.48 -8.65 19.74
N SER A 231 -1.50 -8.63 18.87
CA SER A 231 -2.00 -7.39 18.29
C SER A 231 -3.53 -7.36 18.21
N TRP A 232 -4.07 -6.15 18.25
CA TRP A 232 -5.50 -5.87 18.29
C TRP A 232 -5.81 -4.54 17.62
N GLU A 233 -7.08 -4.29 17.34
CA GLU A 233 -7.56 -3.08 16.66
C GLU A 233 -8.53 -2.30 17.53
N VAL A 234 -8.40 -0.97 17.50
CA VAL A 234 -9.28 -0.03 18.20
C VAL A 234 -9.64 1.15 17.30
N LYS A 235 -10.85 1.72 17.47
CA LYS A 235 -11.28 2.90 16.70
C LYS A 235 -10.40 4.09 17.04
N LYS A 236 -9.88 4.76 16.00
CA LYS A 236 -9.01 5.94 16.15
C LYS A 236 -9.68 7.08 16.92
N ALA A 237 -10.99 7.23 16.81
CA ALA A 237 -11.75 8.25 17.52
C ALA A 237 -11.78 8.02 19.05
N ILE A 238 -11.52 6.80 19.52
CA ILE A 238 -11.57 6.44 20.94
C ILE A 238 -10.19 6.53 21.59
N THR A 239 -9.10 6.31 20.83
CA THR A 239 -7.73 6.30 21.38
C THR A 239 -7.27 7.65 21.94
N THR A 240 -7.92 8.75 21.58
CA THR A 240 -7.67 10.07 22.19
C THR A 240 -8.18 10.19 23.62
N SER A 241 -9.10 9.32 24.03
CA SER A 241 -9.82 9.42 25.31
C SER A 241 -9.63 8.18 26.19
N VAL A 242 -9.46 7.01 25.57
CA VAL A 242 -9.31 5.72 26.27
C VAL A 242 -8.01 5.07 25.81
N LEU A 243 -7.13 4.79 26.77
CA LEU A 243 -5.95 3.96 26.54
C LEU A 243 -6.33 2.50 26.72
N PHE A 244 -5.84 1.63 25.85
CA PHE A 244 -6.02 0.19 25.97
C PHE A 244 -4.70 -0.46 26.35
N GLY A 245 -4.77 -1.40 27.30
CA GLY A 245 -3.64 -2.22 27.71
C GLY A 245 -3.93 -3.69 27.43
N LEU A 246 -2.88 -4.45 27.14
CA LEU A 246 -2.92 -5.90 27.05
C LEU A 246 -2.54 -6.48 28.42
N PHE A 247 -3.42 -7.31 28.97
CA PHE A 247 -3.23 -7.99 30.24
C PHE A 247 -3.19 -9.49 30.01
N PHE A 248 -2.24 -10.17 30.64
CA PHE A 248 -2.03 -11.60 30.44
C PHE A 248 -1.83 -12.35 31.75
N ARG A 249 -2.15 -13.64 31.71
CA ARG A 249 -1.87 -14.61 32.78
C ARG A 249 -1.20 -15.83 32.17
N ALA A 250 -0.06 -16.22 32.74
CA ALA A 250 0.66 -17.41 32.31
C ALA A 250 -0.04 -18.70 32.78
N THR A 251 -0.80 -18.67 33.87
CA THR A 251 -1.66 -19.78 34.31
C THR A 251 -2.95 -19.23 34.96
N PRO A 252 -4.02 -20.02 35.09
CA PRO A 252 -5.24 -19.56 35.77
C PRO A 252 -5.03 -19.08 37.21
N ALA A 253 -3.98 -19.57 37.87
CA ALA A 253 -3.63 -19.23 39.25
C ALA A 253 -2.59 -18.10 39.37
N SER A 254 -1.98 -17.64 38.27
CA SER A 254 -0.99 -16.57 38.32
C SER A 254 -1.67 -15.21 38.50
N ALA A 255 -0.91 -14.26 39.07
CA ALA A 255 -1.29 -12.86 39.00
C ALA A 255 -1.41 -12.42 37.54
N GLU A 256 -2.26 -11.44 37.30
CA GLU A 256 -2.43 -10.81 36.00
C GLU A 256 -1.37 -9.72 35.84
N GLU A 257 -0.65 -9.77 34.73
CA GLU A 257 0.42 -8.83 34.39
C GLU A 257 -0.02 -7.96 33.21
N GLU A 258 0.50 -6.73 33.16
CA GLU A 258 0.27 -5.80 32.06
C GLU A 258 1.48 -5.80 31.12
N CYS A 259 1.23 -5.97 29.83
CA CYS A 259 2.26 -5.96 28.81
C CYS A 259 2.66 -4.52 28.46
N HIS A 260 3.96 -4.24 28.45
CA HIS A 260 4.53 -2.94 28.09
C HIS A 260 5.89 -3.10 27.39
N PRO A 261 6.25 -2.22 26.44
CA PRO A 261 5.45 -1.11 25.91
C PRO A 261 4.42 -1.55 24.86
N VAL A 262 3.29 -0.84 24.78
CA VAL A 262 2.33 -0.99 23.67
C VAL A 262 2.79 -0.14 22.49
N HIS A 263 2.88 -0.76 21.31
CA HIS A 263 3.17 -0.10 20.04
C HIS A 263 1.87 0.19 19.29
N GLU A 264 1.83 1.31 18.57
CA GLU A 264 0.67 1.71 17.78
C GLU A 264 1.09 2.01 16.35
N GLU A 265 0.37 1.42 15.41
CA GLU A 265 0.52 1.62 13.97
C GLU A 265 -0.78 2.19 13.40
N ALA A 266 -0.69 3.39 12.83
CA ALA A 266 -1.82 4.04 12.18
C ALA A 266 -1.83 3.73 10.68
N LEU A 267 -2.90 3.09 10.21
CA LEU A 267 -3.10 2.79 8.80
C LEU A 267 -3.80 3.98 8.09
N PRO A 268 -3.25 4.49 6.97
CA PRO A 268 -3.89 5.57 6.22
C PRO A 268 -5.30 5.18 5.75
N HIS A 269 -6.27 6.10 5.87
CA HIS A 269 -7.65 5.91 5.40
C HIS A 269 -8.46 4.78 6.08
N VAL A 270 -7.96 4.23 7.19
CA VAL A 270 -8.70 3.25 8.01
C VAL A 270 -9.18 3.93 9.30
N PRO A 271 -10.44 3.74 9.74
CA PRO A 271 -10.95 4.33 10.98
C PRO A 271 -10.42 3.65 12.27
N TYR A 272 -9.44 2.77 12.12
CA TYR A 272 -8.87 1.94 13.17
C TYR A 272 -7.34 2.10 13.21
N VAL A 273 -6.78 1.96 14.41
CA VAL A 273 -5.35 1.80 14.62
C VAL A 273 -5.06 0.40 15.13
N VAL A 274 -3.92 -0.15 14.71
CA VAL A 274 -3.44 -1.45 15.19
C VAL A 274 -2.52 -1.19 16.37
N GLN A 275 -2.77 -1.86 17.48
CA GLN A 275 -1.91 -1.83 18.65
C GLN A 275 -1.32 -3.21 18.89
N SER A 276 -0.07 -3.27 19.33
CA SER A 276 0.64 -4.53 19.58
C SER A 276 1.50 -4.46 20.83
N CYS A 277 1.75 -5.61 21.44
CA CYS A 277 2.65 -5.74 22.57
C CYS A 277 3.30 -7.14 22.57
N GLU A 278 4.55 -7.20 23.04
CA GLU A 278 5.34 -8.43 23.09
C GLU A 278 5.46 -8.92 24.53
N ILE A 279 4.99 -10.15 24.77
CA ILE A 279 5.07 -10.80 26.08
C ILE A 279 6.29 -11.74 26.08
N PRO A 280 7.23 -11.57 27.03
CA PRO A 280 8.35 -12.51 27.19
C PRO A 280 7.86 -13.84 27.79
N VAL A 281 8.24 -14.95 27.17
CA VAL A 281 7.86 -16.33 27.54
C VAL A 281 9.10 -17.05 28.06
N SER A 282 9.16 -17.29 29.38
CA SER A 282 10.37 -17.84 30.02
C SER A 282 10.46 -19.37 30.02
N ASN A 283 9.34 -20.10 29.93
CA ASN A 283 9.32 -21.56 30.01
C ASN A 283 8.21 -22.17 29.15
N SER A 284 8.42 -22.20 27.83
CA SER A 284 7.47 -22.77 26.86
C SER A 284 7.16 -24.25 27.11
N SER A 285 8.08 -24.99 27.75
CA SER A 285 7.94 -26.41 28.07
C SER A 285 6.98 -26.71 29.24
N SER A 286 6.75 -25.75 30.14
CA SER A 286 5.80 -25.91 31.27
C SER A 286 4.55 -25.03 31.16
N GLN A 287 4.56 -24.04 30.26
CA GLN A 287 3.50 -23.05 30.06
C GLN A 287 3.00 -23.10 28.62
N SER A 288 2.09 -24.03 28.34
CA SER A 288 1.51 -24.21 26.99
C SER A 288 0.35 -23.28 26.67
N GLN A 289 -0.19 -22.56 27.67
CA GLN A 289 -1.39 -21.75 27.49
C GLN A 289 -1.29 -20.43 28.25
N TYR A 290 -1.41 -19.32 27.52
CA TYR A 290 -1.56 -17.98 28.08
C TYR A 290 -3.01 -17.53 27.93
N HIS A 291 -3.55 -16.87 28.96
CA HIS A 291 -4.81 -16.14 28.85
C HIS A 291 -4.50 -14.67 28.63
N VAL A 292 -4.97 -14.10 27.52
CA VAL A 292 -4.70 -12.71 27.13
C VAL A 292 -6.01 -11.96 26.99
N SER A 293 -6.03 -10.71 27.42
CA SER A 293 -7.21 -9.84 27.37
C SER A 293 -6.80 -8.40 27.08
N VAL A 294 -7.57 -7.72 26.24
CA VAL A 294 -7.40 -6.28 25.98
C VAL A 294 -8.54 -5.55 26.67
N ARG A 295 -8.21 -4.52 27.46
CA ARG A 295 -9.20 -3.68 28.13
C ARG A 295 -8.69 -2.27 28.32
N ALA A 296 -9.61 -1.36 28.62
CA ALA A 296 -9.27 0.01 28.95
C ALA A 296 -8.34 0.04 30.17
N LYS A 297 -7.25 0.80 30.06
CA LYS A 297 -6.30 1.06 31.12
C LYS A 297 -6.81 2.23 31.97
N THR A 298 -6.75 2.07 33.28
CA THR A 298 -7.04 3.16 34.22
C THR A 298 -5.83 4.08 34.31
N GLU A 299 -5.99 5.34 33.91
CA GLU A 299 -4.98 6.37 34.08
C GLU A 299 -5.30 7.22 35.31
N GLU A 300 -4.36 7.30 36.24
CA GLU A 300 -4.52 8.05 37.48
C GLU A 300 -3.49 9.17 37.54
N LYS A 301 -3.97 10.37 37.89
CA LYS A 301 -3.11 11.52 38.16
C LYS A 301 -3.25 11.95 39.60
N VAL A 302 -2.16 11.83 40.36
CA VAL A 302 -2.10 12.34 41.73
C VAL A 302 -2.03 13.86 41.68
N ILE A 303 -3.07 14.53 42.18
CA ILE A 303 -3.09 15.99 42.35
C ILE A 303 -3.01 16.29 43.84
N GLU A 304 -1.84 16.78 44.25
CA GLU A 304 -1.62 17.22 45.62
C GLU A 304 -2.42 18.50 45.90
N ALA A 305 -3.58 18.37 46.55
CA ALA A 305 -4.48 19.49 46.80
C ALA A 305 -3.80 20.68 47.51
N TYR A 306 -2.86 20.40 48.43
CA TYR A 306 -2.12 21.42 49.17
C TYR A 306 -1.17 22.27 48.31
N ARG A 307 -0.82 21.80 47.10
CA ARG A 307 -0.02 22.55 46.11
C ARG A 307 -0.85 23.23 45.03
N ASN A 308 -2.13 22.85 44.89
CA ASN A 308 -3.00 23.28 43.80
C ASN A 308 -4.14 24.18 44.31
N ILE A 309 -3.81 25.09 45.23
CA ILE A 309 -4.79 25.98 45.87
C ILE A 309 -4.99 27.23 45.03
N LYS A 310 -6.23 27.49 44.58
CA LYS A 310 -6.64 28.76 43.97
C LYS A 310 -7.58 29.50 44.91
N VAL A 311 -7.04 30.44 45.68
CA VAL A 311 -7.83 31.27 46.60
C VAL A 311 -8.76 32.18 45.79
N LEU A 312 -9.99 32.36 46.26
CA LEU A 312 -10.92 33.33 45.69
C LEU A 312 -10.35 34.76 45.79
N PRO A 313 -10.71 35.65 44.85
CA PRO A 313 -10.23 37.04 44.88
C PRO A 313 -10.67 37.75 46.19
N PRO A 314 -9.84 38.66 46.73
CA PRO A 314 -10.23 39.47 47.88
C PRO A 314 -11.50 40.29 47.59
N ALA A 315 -12.41 40.35 48.55
CA ALA A 315 -13.66 41.08 48.40
C ALA A 315 -13.50 42.55 48.85
N ASN A 316 -14.37 43.42 48.35
CA ASN A 316 -14.52 44.81 48.78
C ASN A 316 -13.19 45.59 48.82
N VAL A 317 -12.46 45.56 47.70
CA VAL A 317 -11.27 46.41 47.54
C VAL A 317 -11.74 47.87 47.50
N SER A 318 -11.35 48.65 48.51
CA SER A 318 -11.70 50.06 48.64
C SER A 318 -10.49 50.93 48.95
N VAL A 319 -10.59 52.21 48.61
CA VAL A 319 -9.55 53.20 48.86
C VAL A 319 -10.12 54.29 49.74
N THR A 320 -9.46 54.58 50.86
CA THR A 320 -9.84 55.65 51.79
C THR A 320 -8.68 56.63 51.95
N VAL A 321 -8.97 57.91 52.12
CA VAL A 321 -7.96 58.93 52.42
C VAL A 321 -7.88 59.10 53.94
N THR A 322 -6.68 58.99 54.49
CA THR A 322 -6.42 59.15 55.93
C THR A 322 -6.35 60.63 56.31
N GLU A 323 -6.48 60.94 57.60
CA GLU A 323 -6.39 62.31 58.15
C GLU A 323 -5.04 63.00 57.80
N ASN A 324 -4.01 62.21 57.53
CA ASN A 324 -2.67 62.66 57.15
C ASN A 324 -2.47 62.81 55.64
N GLN A 325 -3.54 62.84 54.83
CA GLN A 325 -3.52 62.89 53.35
C GLN A 325 -2.86 61.68 52.65
N GLU A 326 -2.70 60.54 53.33
CA GLU A 326 -2.22 59.30 52.70
C GLU A 326 -3.39 58.45 52.17
N TYR A 327 -3.18 57.73 51.06
CA TYR A 327 -4.15 56.77 50.53
C TYR A 327 -3.97 55.40 51.18
N GLU A 328 -5.06 54.86 51.73
CA GLU A 328 -5.10 53.52 52.32
C GLU A 328 -5.95 52.58 51.46
N LEU A 329 -5.36 51.47 51.04
CA LEU A 329 -6.05 50.41 50.32
C LEU A 329 -6.52 49.32 51.30
N ARG A 330 -7.80 48.99 51.29
CA ARG A 330 -8.41 47.98 52.15
C ARG A 330 -9.06 46.89 51.32
N TRP A 331 -8.99 45.65 51.79
CA TRP A 331 -9.70 44.52 51.21
C TRP A 331 -10.05 43.50 52.28
N ILE A 332 -11.08 42.72 52.02
CA ILE A 332 -11.50 41.62 52.88
C ILE A 332 -10.81 40.35 52.38
N LYS A 333 -9.98 39.75 53.24
CA LYS A 333 -9.37 38.44 52.97
C LYS A 333 -10.44 37.35 52.92
N HIS A 334 -10.23 36.35 52.06
CA HIS A 334 -11.09 35.16 52.07
C HIS A 334 -10.83 34.35 53.34
N THR A 335 -11.89 33.89 54.02
CA THR A 335 -11.75 33.07 55.23
C THR A 335 -11.51 31.62 54.84
N LEU A 336 -10.30 31.13 55.10
CA LEU A 336 -9.98 29.71 54.94
C LEU A 336 -10.33 28.95 56.23
N ASN A 337 -10.79 27.70 56.10
CA ASN A 337 -11.11 26.85 57.25
C ASN A 337 -9.89 26.57 58.16
N TYR A 338 -8.68 26.66 57.60
CA TYR A 338 -7.44 26.43 58.31
C TYR A 338 -6.70 27.74 58.55
N GLY A 339 -6.68 28.19 59.81
CA GLY A 339 -6.08 29.46 60.21
C GLY A 339 -4.56 29.54 60.07
N PHE A 340 -3.87 28.40 59.92
CA PHE A 340 -2.42 28.35 59.72
C PHE A 340 -1.99 28.64 58.27
N ILE A 341 -2.93 28.67 57.31
CA ILE A 341 -2.62 28.97 55.92
C ILE A 341 -2.50 30.48 55.74
N LYS A 342 -1.26 30.95 55.53
CA LYS A 342 -0.95 32.36 55.33
C LYS A 342 -1.29 32.81 53.90
N GLN A 343 -2.03 33.89 53.78
CA GLN A 343 -2.34 34.52 52.49
C GLN A 343 -1.38 35.66 52.22
N LYS A 344 -0.82 35.70 51.01
CA LYS A 344 -0.03 36.83 50.50
C LYS A 344 -0.83 37.56 49.43
N TYR A 345 -0.68 38.87 49.39
CA TYR A 345 -1.43 39.72 48.46
C TYR A 345 -0.46 40.47 47.55
N GLN A 346 -0.81 40.53 46.27
CA GLN A 346 -0.17 41.40 45.29
C GLN A 346 -1.16 42.53 44.97
N VAL A 347 -0.67 43.77 45.04
CA VAL A 347 -1.49 44.96 44.78
C VAL A 347 -0.89 45.69 43.60
N GLU A 348 -1.73 46.04 42.64
CA GLU A 348 -1.35 46.81 41.45
C GLU A 348 -2.24 48.05 41.36
N TYR A 349 -1.62 49.19 41.07
CA TYR A 349 -2.32 50.45 40.87
C TYR A 349 -1.62 51.24 39.75
N TRP A 350 -2.39 52.11 39.08
CA TRP A 350 -1.89 52.95 37.99
C TRP A 350 -2.68 54.26 37.94
N LYS A 351 -2.08 55.28 37.34
CA LYS A 351 -2.76 56.54 37.06
C LYS A 351 -3.63 56.37 35.82
N ASN A 352 -4.91 56.72 35.91
CA ASN A 352 -5.81 56.61 34.77
C ASN A 352 -5.29 57.51 33.62
N ASN A 353 -5.19 56.95 32.40
CA ASN A 353 -4.59 57.54 31.18
C ASN A 353 -3.06 57.51 31.01
N GLN A 354 -2.30 56.75 31.83
CA GLN A 354 -0.89 56.42 31.52
C GLN A 354 -0.65 54.92 31.74
N ASN A 355 -0.24 54.20 30.70
CA ASN A 355 0.04 52.75 30.73
C ASN A 355 1.37 52.41 31.44
N GLU A 356 1.72 53.12 32.51
CA GLU A 356 2.89 52.79 33.34
C GLU A 356 2.43 52.08 34.62
N LYS A 357 2.75 50.79 34.70
CA LYS A 357 2.38 49.91 35.83
C LYS A 357 3.38 50.05 36.97
N VAL A 358 2.88 50.35 38.17
CA VAL A 358 3.66 50.22 39.41
C VAL A 358 3.09 49.04 40.20
N SER A 359 3.89 47.98 40.35
CA SER A 359 3.51 46.77 41.11
C SER A 359 4.18 46.79 42.48
N LEU A 360 3.39 46.73 43.56
CA LEU A 360 3.90 46.61 44.92
C LEU A 360 3.56 45.22 45.46
N ARG A 361 4.58 44.38 45.67
CA ARG A 361 4.44 43.11 46.39
C ARG A 361 4.61 43.36 47.89
N LYS A 362 3.51 43.26 48.65
CA LYS A 362 3.55 43.38 50.11
C LYS A 362 3.29 42.01 50.75
N CYS A 363 4.35 41.42 51.32
CA CYS A 363 4.22 40.27 52.20
C CYS A 363 3.90 40.76 53.62
N ARG A 364 2.66 40.61 54.08
CA ARG A 364 2.37 40.61 55.52
C ARG A 364 2.10 39.16 55.93
N SER A 365 2.93 38.68 56.86
CA SER A 365 2.97 37.32 57.41
C SER A 365 1.84 37.03 58.37
#